data_AF-A0A3B8WT42-F1
#
_entry.id   AF-A0A3B8WT42-F1
#
_cell.length_a   1.000
_cell.length_b   1.000
_cell.length_c   1.000
_cell.angle_alpha   90.00
_cell.angle_beta   90.00
_cell.angle_gamma   90.00
#
_symmetry.space_group_name_H-M   'P 1'
#
loop_
_entity.id
_entity.type
_entity.pdbx_description
1 polymer ?
#
loop_
_entity_poly.entity_id
_entity_poly.type
_entity_poly.pdbx_seq_one_letter_code
_entity_poly.pdbx_strand_id
1 'polypeptide(L)' 'EGDQFSSGFVKVNPNSKIPAMLDRSVDPAIRVFESGSILFYLAEKFDAFLPRDPAKRTETMNWLFWQ' A
#
# COMPACT_ATOMS: atom_id res chain seq x y z
N GLU A 1 11.72 -18.89 -11.34
CA GLU A 1 11.43 -18.03 -12.51
C GLU A 1 10.93 -16.68 -12.01
N GLY A 2 10.96 -15.63 -12.85
CA GLY A 2 10.64 -14.25 -12.43
C GLY A 2 9.14 -13.96 -12.44
N ASP A 3 8.39 -14.55 -11.52
CA ASP A 3 6.92 -14.45 -11.44
C ASP A 3 6.40 -13.01 -11.37
N GLN A 4 7.20 -12.09 -10.82
CA GLN A 4 6.93 -10.66 -10.76
C GLN A 4 6.85 -9.98 -12.14
N PHE A 5 7.36 -10.61 -13.20
CA PHE A 5 7.29 -10.11 -14.57
C PHE A 5 6.10 -10.69 -15.35
N SER A 6 5.28 -11.54 -14.72
CA SER A 6 4.08 -12.06 -15.34
C SER A 6 3.10 -10.92 -15.69
N SER A 7 2.36 -11.07 -16.79
CA SER A 7 1.39 -10.07 -17.24
C SER A 7 0.30 -9.79 -16.18
N GLY A 8 -0.01 -10.76 -15.32
CA GLY A 8 -0.90 -10.58 -14.17
C GLY A 8 -0.30 -9.69 -13.09
N PHE A 9 0.96 -9.92 -12.70
CA PHE A 9 1.63 -9.14 -11.67
C PHE A 9 1.88 -7.68 -12.12
N VAL A 10 2.35 -7.49 -13.36
CA VAL A 10 2.62 -6.15 -13.93
C VAL A 10 1.35 -5.29 -13.99
N LYS A 11 0.16 -5.89 -14.18
CA LYS A 11 -1.13 -5.17 -14.09
C LYS A 11 -1.39 -4.62 -12.69
N VAL A 12 -0.94 -5.31 -11.64
CA VAL A 12 -1.07 -4.86 -10.25
C VAL A 12 0.05 -3.89 -9.88
N ASN A 13 1.31 -4.22 -10.18
CA ASN A 13 2.47 -3.35 -9.96
C ASN A 13 3.34 -3.26 -11.23
N PRO A 14 3.33 -2.12 -11.95
CA PRO A 14 4.17 -1.95 -13.13
C PRO A 14 5.68 -1.95 -12.81
N ASN A 15 6.07 -1.69 -11.56
CA ASN A 15 7.45 -1.73 -11.09
C ASN A 15 7.98 -3.17 -10.92
N SER A 16 7.13 -4.19 -11.03
CA SER A 16 7.51 -5.61 -10.88
C SER A 16 8.24 -5.90 -9.56
N LYS A 17 7.87 -5.22 -8.47
CA LYS A 17 8.39 -5.48 -7.13
C LYS A 17 7.28 -5.95 -6.20
N ILE A 18 7.61 -6.91 -5.34
CA ILE A 18 6.77 -7.23 -4.17
C ILE A 18 7.08 -6.25 -3.03
N PRO A 19 6.13 -5.98 -2.12
CA PRO A 19 4.73 -6.43 -2.17
C PRO A 19 3.84 -5.63 -3.13
N ALA A 20 2.77 -6.27 -3.60
CA ALA A 20 1.69 -5.67 -4.37
C ALA A 20 0.35 -6.34 -3.96
N MET A 21 -0.72 -5.55 -3.88
CA MET A 21 -2.04 -5.96 -3.38
C MET A 21 -3.15 -5.51 -4.33
N LEU A 22 -4.25 -6.27 -4.36
CA LEU A 22 -5.50 -5.85 -4.99
C LEU A 22 -6.61 -5.90 -3.93
N ASP A 23 -7.17 -4.74 -3.58
CA ASP A 23 -8.38 -4.68 -2.76
C ASP A 23 -9.60 -5.02 -3.61
N ARG A 24 -10.19 -6.17 -3.34
CA ARG A 24 -11.39 -6.71 -4.02
C ARG A 24 -12.69 -6.47 -3.24
N SER A 25 -12.65 -5.74 -2.13
CA SER A 25 -13.87 -5.43 -1.36
C SER A 25 -14.69 -4.27 -1.96
N VAL A 26 -14.16 -3.60 -2.98
CA VAL A 26 -14.82 -2.51 -3.73
C VAL A 26 -14.80 -2.80 -5.23
N ASP A 27 -15.70 -2.16 -5.98
CA ASP A 27 -15.79 -2.28 -7.44
C ASP A 27 -15.73 -0.88 -8.09
N PRO A 28 -14.78 -0.62 -9.01
CA PRO A 28 -13.71 -1.51 -9.45
C PRO A 28 -12.65 -1.77 -8.36
N ALA A 29 -12.02 -2.95 -8.40
CA ALA A 29 -10.97 -3.33 -7.46
C ALA A 29 -9.78 -2.36 -7.52
N ILE A 30 -9.19 -2.06 -6.36
CA ILE A 30 -8.10 -1.08 -6.22
C ILE A 30 -6.76 -1.81 -6.14
N ARG A 31 -5.83 -1.52 -7.05
CA ARG A 31 -4.44 -1.99 -6.95
C ARG A 31 -3.64 -1.05 -6.04
N VAL A 32 -2.84 -1.62 -5.16
CA VAL A 32 -1.93 -0.89 -4.26
C VAL A 32 -0.58 -1.57 -4.28
N PHE A 33 0.49 -0.84 -4.57
CA PHE A 33 1.87 -1.33 -4.65
C PHE A 33 2.79 -0.34 -3.92
N GLU A 34 4.02 -0.75 -3.62
CA GLU A 34 4.90 -0.17 -2.59
C GLU A 34 4.42 -0.48 -1.17
N SER A 35 5.30 -1.06 -0.34
CA SER A 35 4.97 -1.51 1.02
C SER A 35 4.43 -0.37 1.89
N GLY A 36 5.05 0.81 1.86
CA GLY A 36 4.58 1.97 2.60
C GLY A 36 3.19 2.44 2.17
N SER A 37 2.86 2.36 0.87
CA SER A 37 1.53 2.69 0.36
C SER A 37 0.48 1.67 0.81
N ILE A 38 0.81 0.37 0.82
CA ILE A 38 -0.08 -0.68 1.33
C ILE A 38 -0.36 -0.48 2.82
N LEU A 39 0.65 -0.18 3.63
CA LEU A 39 0.49 0.09 5.06
C LEU A 39 -0.42 1.30 5.29
N PHE A 40 -0.15 2.41 4.60
CA PHE A 40 -0.95 3.62 4.70
C PHE A 40 -2.41 3.36 4.29
N TYR A 41 -2.62 2.69 3.15
CA TYR A 41 -3.94 2.35 2.64
C TYR A 41 -4.77 1.52 3.64
N LEU A 42 -4.18 0.47 4.21
CA LEU A 42 -4.88 -0.38 5.19
C LEU A 42 -5.15 0.38 6.48
N ALA A 43 -4.21 1.22 6.93
CA ALA A 43 -4.39 2.05 8.11
C ALA A 43 -5.57 3.03 7.97
N GLU A 44 -5.71 3.69 6.81
CA GLU A 44 -6.85 4.57 6.53
C GLU A 44 -8.17 3.79 6.39
N LYS A 45 -8.15 2.67 5.65
CA LYS A 45 -9.35 1.88 5.39
C LYS A 45 -10.00 1.33 6.67
N PHE A 46 -9.19 0.88 7.62
CA PHE A 46 -9.66 0.28 8.86
C PHE A 46 -9.59 1.21 10.07
N ASP A 47 -9.19 2.48 9.86
CA ASP A 47 -9.03 3.47 10.94
C ASP A 47 -8.16 2.94 12.10
N ALA A 48 -7.05 2.28 11.75
CA ALA A 48 -6.20 1.58 12.69
C ALA A 48 -4.72 1.89 12.43
N PHE A 49 -3.91 1.87 13.49
CA PHE A 49 -2.45 2.01 13.43
C PHE A 49 -1.89 3.34 12.89
N LEU A 50 -2.75 4.29 12.50
CA LEU A 50 -2.38 5.65 12.11
C LEU A 50 -3.19 6.67 12.93
N PRO A 51 -2.54 7.50 13.77
CA PRO A 51 -3.26 8.46 14.61
C PRO A 51 -4.10 9.47 13.80
N ARG A 52 -5.19 9.95 14.41
CA ARG A 52 -6.01 11.06 13.90
C ARG A 52 -5.52 12.43 14.36
N ASP A 53 -4.85 12.48 15.51
CA ASP A 53 -4.21 13.71 15.99
C ASP A 53 -3.15 14.18 14.96
N PRO A 54 -3.23 15.44 14.46
CA PRO A 54 -2.35 15.89 13.38
C PRO A 54 -0.86 15.80 13.71
N ALA A 55 -0.46 16.10 14.95
CA ALA A 55 0.94 16.06 15.34
C ALA A 55 1.47 14.62 15.36
N LYS A 56 0.75 13.69 16.00
CA LYS A 56 1.14 12.27 16.03
C LYS A 56 1.07 11.62 14.65
N ARG A 57 0.06 11.95 13.84
CA ARG A 57 -0.05 11.46 12.46
C ARG A 57 1.15 11.90 11.64
N THR A 58 1.53 13.17 11.74
CA THR A 58 2.69 13.72 11.04
C THR A 58 3.96 13.00 11.44
N GLU A 59 4.18 12.78 12.73
CA GLU A 59 5.34 12.04 13.22
C GLU A 59 5.37 10.59 12.70
N THR A 60 4.25 9.87 12.73
CA THR A 60 4.16 8.53 12.13
C THR A 60 4.50 8.54 10.64
N MET A 61 4.00 9.53 9.88
CA MET A 61 4.29 9.64 8.46
C MET A 61 5.76 10.01 8.18
N ASN A 62 6.39 10.84 9.01
CA ASN A 62 7.82 11.15 8.90
C ASN A 62 8.65 9.85 8.95
N TRP A 63 8.39 8.98 9.92
CA TRP A 63 9.09 7.70 10.04
C TRP A 63 8.75 6.71 8.92
N LEU A 64 7.50 6.68 8.47
CA LEU A 64 7.10 5.84 7.34
C LEU A 64 7.83 6.23 6.05
N PHE A 65 7.94 7.53 5.76
CA PHE A 65 8.66 8.01 4.58
C PHE A 65 10.18 7.91 4.70
N TRP A 66 10.74 7.87 5.92
CA TRP A 66 12.18 7.70 6.16
C TRP A 66 12.69 6.28 5.89
N GLN A 67 11.83 5.26 6.01
CA GLN A 67 12.23 3.84 6.02
C GLN A 67 12.98 3.36 4.77
#